data_AF-A0A7S4L110-F1
#
_entry.id   AF-A0A7S4L110-F1
#
_cell.length_a   1.000
_cell.length_b   1.000
_cell.length_c   1.000
_cell.angle_alpha   90.00
_cell.angle_beta   90.00
_cell.angle_gamma   90.00
#
_symmetry.space_group_name_H-M   'P 1'
#
loop_
_entity.id
_entity.type
_entity.pdbx_description
1 polymer ?
#
loop_
_entity_poly.entity_id
_entity_poly.type
_entity_poly.pdbx_seq_one_letter_code
_entity_poly.pdbx_strand_id
1 'polypeptide(L)'
;VKLASWRLVFVTRSLLFSPRLSPTFLPLLTGDKPHGFGSIMYAANDQKQRVKFAGEFEDGIRKGSGCLVWQDGAQYAGDWFGDKPGGFGIEKYPDGSTYVGQYENDMRHGFGTYVFPSGAKYEGCWYLGKRHGKALEQSKKGIFIVEFEGNKRIRQQQYVQGGDEDFERLIAKVRAAVERGKSCGEAAERAFEREFQLGSR
;
A
#
# COMPACT_ATOMS: atom_id res chain seq x y z
N VAL A 1 0.61 24.47 20.38
CA VAL A 1 0.07 23.09 20.52
C VAL A 1 -0.92 22.86 19.39
N LYS A 2 -0.47 22.29 18.26
CA LYS A 2 -1.36 21.92 17.14
C LYS A 2 -1.78 20.47 17.36
N LEU A 3 -3.05 20.26 17.68
CA LEU A 3 -3.66 18.93 17.76
C LEU A 3 -4.00 18.48 16.32
N ALA A 4 -3.31 17.44 15.85
CA ALA A 4 -3.71 16.74 14.64
C ALA A 4 -4.89 15.83 14.97
N SER A 5 -6.08 16.23 14.52
CA SER A 5 -7.31 15.44 14.61
C SER A 5 -7.27 14.37 13.52
N TRP A 6 -7.18 13.11 13.92
CA TRP A 6 -7.40 11.96 13.06
C TRP A 6 -8.90 11.80 12.85
N ARG A 7 -9.40 12.08 11.63
CA ARG A 7 -10.76 11.69 11.23
C ARG A 7 -10.68 10.43 10.39
N LEU A 8 -11.20 9.35 10.96
CA LEU A 8 -11.62 8.15 10.26
C LEU A 8 -12.61 8.56 9.15
N VAL A 9 -12.21 8.46 7.89
CA VAL A 9 -13.14 8.63 6.78
C VAL A 9 -13.81 7.28 6.54
N PHE A 10 -15.05 7.16 7.01
CA PHE A 10 -15.96 6.12 6.56
C PHE A 10 -16.21 6.32 5.06
N VAL A 11 -15.62 5.47 4.22
CA VAL A 11 -16.00 5.37 2.81
C VAL A 11 -17.30 4.57 2.74
N THR A 12 -18.43 5.23 2.99
CA THR A 12 -19.73 4.72 2.59
C THR A 12 -20.32 5.66 1.55
N ARG A 13 -20.00 5.41 0.29
CA ARG A 13 -20.99 5.58 -0.76
C ARG A 13 -20.73 4.61 -1.90
N SER A 14 -21.55 3.59 -1.90
CA SER A 14 -21.86 2.68 -2.99
C SER A 14 -21.73 3.36 -4.36
N LEU A 15 -20.76 2.94 -5.15
CA LEU A 15 -20.85 3.02 -6.61
C LEU A 15 -21.34 1.66 -7.08
N LEU A 16 -22.67 1.49 -6.97
CA LEU A 16 -23.38 0.41 -7.62
C LEU A 16 -23.20 0.54 -9.13
N PHE A 17 -22.92 -0.61 -9.74
CA PHE A 17 -23.13 -0.92 -11.14
C PHE A 17 -24.34 -0.17 -11.72
N SER A 18 -24.12 0.63 -12.76
CA SER A 18 -25.16 1.04 -13.69
C SER A 18 -24.63 0.90 -15.11
N PRO A 19 -25.17 -0.03 -15.94
CA PRO A 19 -24.79 -0.15 -17.33
C PRO A 19 -25.78 0.65 -18.17
N ARG A 20 -25.52 1.95 -18.38
CA ARG A 20 -26.17 2.75 -19.45
C ARG A 20 -25.57 4.17 -19.56
N LEU A 21 -24.91 4.38 -20.69
CA LEU A 21 -24.69 5.62 -21.46
C LEU A 21 -23.94 6.84 -20.85
N SER A 22 -22.79 7.10 -21.49
CA SER A 22 -22.16 8.41 -21.83
C SER A 22 -21.25 9.09 -20.78
N PRO A 23 -20.25 9.90 -21.21
CA PRO A 23 -19.91 10.31 -22.57
C PRO A 23 -18.57 9.76 -23.07
N THR A 24 -18.43 9.72 -24.39
CA THR A 24 -17.15 9.56 -25.10
C THR A 24 -16.18 10.65 -24.62
N PHE A 25 -15.14 10.27 -23.87
CA PHE A 25 -14.04 11.18 -23.58
C PHE A 25 -13.17 11.30 -24.83
N LEU A 26 -13.32 12.42 -25.53
CA LEU A 26 -12.43 12.81 -26.62
C LEU A 26 -11.04 13.09 -26.01
N PRO A 27 -9.94 12.50 -26.53
CA PRO A 27 -8.65 13.12 -26.36
C PRO A 27 -8.57 14.28 -27.36
N LEU A 28 -9.09 15.45 -26.99
CA LEU A 28 -8.72 16.68 -27.70
C LEU A 28 -7.50 17.25 -27.01
N LEU A 29 -6.31 16.83 -27.43
CA LEU A 29 -5.06 17.52 -27.10
C LEU A 29 -4.40 18.00 -28.38
N THR A 30 -5.01 18.98 -29.02
CA THR A 30 -4.27 19.93 -29.84
C THR A 30 -3.56 20.90 -28.89
N GLY A 31 -2.29 20.66 -28.59
CA GLY A 31 -1.36 21.67 -28.07
C GLY A 31 -1.19 21.79 -26.54
N ASP A 32 -2.20 21.54 -25.72
CA ASP A 32 -2.10 21.79 -24.27
C ASP A 32 -1.76 20.54 -23.46
N LYS A 33 -0.80 20.65 -22.54
CA LYS A 33 -0.46 19.55 -21.63
C LYS A 33 -1.56 19.37 -20.58
N PRO A 34 -1.89 18.13 -20.17
CA PRO A 34 -2.85 17.90 -19.10
C PRO A 34 -2.51 18.66 -17.80
N HIS A 35 -3.48 19.36 -17.23
CA HIS A 35 -3.34 20.08 -15.96
C HIS A 35 -4.64 19.95 -15.14
N GLY A 36 -4.54 19.87 -13.82
CA GLY A 36 -5.68 19.64 -12.93
C GLY A 36 -6.18 18.19 -12.98
N PHE A 37 -7.44 17.97 -12.62
CA PHE A 37 -8.03 16.62 -12.61
C PHE A 37 -8.48 16.20 -14.00
N GLY A 38 -8.08 14.99 -14.41
CA GLY A 38 -8.46 14.44 -15.70
C GLY A 38 -8.29 12.93 -15.78
N SER A 39 -8.52 12.39 -16.99
CA SER A 39 -8.25 10.99 -17.27
C SER A 39 -7.63 10.82 -18.65
N ILE A 40 -6.70 9.86 -18.75
CA ILE A 40 -6.03 9.50 -19.99
C ILE A 40 -6.22 8.00 -20.21
N MET A 41 -6.64 7.64 -21.41
CA MET A 41 -6.59 6.26 -21.91
C MET A 41 -5.27 6.09 -22.67
N TYR A 42 -4.56 5.00 -22.39
CA TYR A 42 -3.31 4.68 -23.07
C TYR A 42 -3.58 3.79 -24.28
N ALA A 43 -2.70 3.86 -25.27
CA ALA A 43 -2.76 2.98 -26.42
C ALA A 43 -2.57 1.52 -26.00
N ALA A 44 -3.21 0.57 -26.71
CA ALA A 44 -3.12 -0.85 -26.39
C ALA A 44 -1.67 -1.41 -26.45
N ASN A 45 -0.77 -0.73 -27.17
CA ASN A 45 0.64 -1.08 -27.29
C ASN A 45 1.56 -0.19 -26.42
N ASP A 46 1.03 0.47 -25.39
CA ASP A 46 1.83 1.25 -24.45
C ASP A 46 2.96 0.39 -23.85
N GLN A 47 4.20 0.87 -23.97
CA GLN A 47 5.39 0.12 -23.53
C GLN A 47 5.41 -0.16 -22.02
N LYS A 48 4.75 0.69 -21.23
CA LYS A 48 4.59 0.53 -19.77
C LYS A 48 3.34 -0.27 -19.40
N GLN A 49 2.67 -0.88 -20.38
CA GLN A 49 1.48 -1.71 -20.21
C GLN A 49 0.36 -1.01 -19.42
N ARG A 50 0.22 0.31 -19.59
CA ARG A 50 -0.86 1.07 -18.94
C ARG A 50 -2.12 0.99 -19.78
N VAL A 51 -3.28 1.05 -19.13
CA VAL A 51 -4.59 1.07 -19.77
C VAL A 51 -5.27 2.41 -19.57
N LYS A 52 -5.37 2.85 -18.32
CA LYS A 52 -6.07 4.09 -17.96
C LYS A 52 -5.44 4.72 -16.74
N PHE A 53 -5.28 6.03 -16.77
CA PHE A 53 -5.03 6.83 -15.58
C PHE A 53 -6.19 7.82 -15.36
N ALA A 54 -6.59 8.02 -14.12
CA ALA A 54 -7.50 9.10 -13.73
C ALA A 54 -6.97 9.74 -12.43
N GLY A 55 -6.74 11.05 -12.44
CA GLY A 55 -6.13 11.74 -11.30
C GLY A 55 -5.69 13.15 -11.65
N GLU A 56 -4.84 13.71 -10.80
CA GLU A 56 -4.31 15.05 -10.95
C GLU A 56 -3.06 15.09 -11.84
N PHE A 57 -2.95 16.16 -12.63
CA PHE A 57 -1.83 16.45 -13.52
C PHE A 57 -1.31 17.87 -13.29
N GLU A 58 -0.01 18.06 -13.50
CA GLU A 58 0.64 19.36 -13.64
C GLU A 58 1.59 19.29 -14.82
N ASP A 59 1.32 20.12 -15.82
CA ASP A 59 2.11 20.20 -17.06
C ASP A 59 2.35 18.84 -17.73
N GLY A 60 1.30 18.01 -17.74
CA GLY A 60 1.28 16.67 -18.31
C GLY A 60 1.86 15.57 -17.43
N ILE A 61 2.37 15.91 -16.24
CA ILE A 61 2.97 14.98 -15.29
C ILE A 61 1.94 14.61 -14.23
N ARG A 62 1.78 13.32 -13.94
CA ARG A 62 0.89 12.87 -12.86
C ARG A 62 1.43 13.30 -11.49
N LYS A 63 0.56 13.87 -10.67
CA LYS A 63 0.86 14.31 -9.30
C LYS A 63 -0.34 14.06 -8.38
N GLY A 64 -0.17 14.33 -7.10
CA GLY A 64 -1.27 14.33 -6.13
C GLY A 64 -1.95 12.96 -6.08
N SER A 65 -3.27 12.91 -6.03
CA SER A 65 -3.99 11.63 -5.96
C SER A 65 -4.41 11.14 -7.35
N GLY A 66 -4.29 9.82 -7.58
CA GLY A 66 -4.68 9.23 -8.85
C GLY A 66 -4.78 7.71 -8.82
N CYS A 67 -5.46 7.18 -9.84
CA CYS A 67 -5.68 5.76 -10.06
C CYS A 67 -5.10 5.34 -11.42
N LEU A 68 -4.27 4.29 -11.44
CA LEU A 68 -3.72 3.67 -12.64
C LEU A 68 -4.21 2.22 -12.75
N VAL A 69 -4.56 1.82 -13.96
CA VAL A 69 -4.88 0.42 -14.32
C VAL A 69 -3.85 -0.05 -15.35
N TRP A 70 -3.29 -1.23 -15.12
CA TRP A 70 -2.37 -1.92 -16.03
C TRP A 70 -3.08 -2.99 -16.87
N GLN A 71 -2.43 -3.41 -17.96
CA GLN A 71 -2.99 -4.37 -18.92
C GLN A 71 -3.18 -5.77 -18.33
N ASP A 72 -2.36 -6.14 -17.34
CA ASP A 72 -2.50 -7.40 -16.60
C ASP A 72 -3.71 -7.39 -15.63
N GLY A 73 -4.35 -6.24 -15.44
CA GLY A 73 -5.47 -6.04 -14.53
C GLY A 73 -5.07 -5.50 -13.16
N ALA A 74 -3.78 -5.29 -12.89
CA ALA A 74 -3.33 -4.64 -11.66
C ALA A 74 -3.89 -3.21 -11.59
N GLN A 75 -4.08 -2.71 -10.37
CA GLN A 75 -4.64 -1.38 -10.12
C GLN A 75 -3.94 -0.73 -8.95
N TYR A 76 -3.57 0.54 -9.11
CA TYR A 76 -3.00 1.37 -8.05
C TYR A 76 -3.89 2.57 -7.83
N ALA A 77 -4.16 2.89 -6.58
CA ALA A 77 -4.83 4.12 -6.15
C ALA A 77 -4.04 4.71 -4.99
N GLY A 78 -3.54 5.94 -5.14
CA GLY A 78 -2.71 6.56 -4.11
C GLY A 78 -2.08 7.86 -4.56
N ASP A 79 -1.04 8.26 -3.85
CA ASP A 79 -0.29 9.47 -4.19
C ASP A 79 0.67 9.23 -5.35
N TRP A 80 0.91 10.30 -6.11
CA TRP A 80 1.75 10.37 -7.29
C TRP A 80 2.69 11.55 -7.14
N PHE A 81 3.99 11.30 -7.33
CA PHE A 81 5.03 12.34 -7.35
C PHE A 81 5.83 12.20 -8.63
N GLY A 82 5.66 13.16 -9.55
CA GLY A 82 6.45 13.21 -10.78
C GLY A 82 6.30 11.94 -11.63
N ASP A 83 5.07 11.58 -11.99
CA ASP A 83 4.73 10.39 -12.79
C ASP A 83 4.96 9.03 -12.13
N LYS A 84 5.35 8.99 -10.86
CA LYS A 84 5.59 7.75 -10.11
C LYS A 84 4.66 7.65 -8.90
N PRO A 85 4.17 6.45 -8.56
CA PRO A 85 3.66 6.15 -7.23
C PRO A 85 4.63 6.64 -6.16
N GLY A 86 4.10 7.38 -5.21
CA GLY A 86 4.80 7.89 -4.04
C GLY A 86 3.84 7.98 -2.87
N GLY A 87 4.33 8.40 -1.70
CA GLY A 87 3.45 8.65 -0.56
C GLY A 87 2.74 7.39 -0.09
N PHE A 88 1.42 7.44 0.08
CA PHE A 88 0.61 6.29 0.49
C PHE A 88 -0.26 5.79 -0.67
N GLY A 89 -0.40 4.48 -0.81
CA GLY A 89 -1.22 3.90 -1.86
C GLY A 89 -1.71 2.49 -1.56
N ILE A 90 -2.69 2.09 -2.36
CA ILE A 90 -3.30 0.76 -2.39
C ILE A 90 -3.04 0.18 -3.77
N GLU A 91 -2.42 -0.99 -3.83
CA GLU A 91 -2.24 -1.74 -5.07
C GLU A 91 -2.97 -3.08 -4.98
N LYS A 92 -3.82 -3.36 -5.96
CA LYS A 92 -4.55 -4.62 -6.11
C LYS A 92 -3.96 -5.36 -7.29
N TYR A 93 -3.62 -6.62 -7.09
CA TYR A 93 -3.02 -7.45 -8.12
C TYR A 93 -4.06 -8.41 -8.73
N PRO A 94 -3.83 -8.91 -9.96
CA PRO A 94 -4.76 -9.81 -10.65
C PRO A 94 -4.97 -11.15 -9.92
N ASP A 95 -3.98 -11.60 -9.13
CA ASP A 95 -4.06 -12.81 -8.32
C ASP A 95 -4.95 -12.66 -7.07
N GLY A 96 -5.51 -11.46 -6.85
CA GLY A 96 -6.35 -11.14 -5.68
C GLY A 96 -5.56 -10.65 -4.47
N SER A 97 -4.22 -10.61 -4.54
CA SER A 97 -3.42 -10.01 -3.48
C SER A 97 -3.58 -8.48 -3.45
N THR A 98 -3.31 -7.88 -2.30
CA THR A 98 -3.43 -6.43 -2.11
C THR A 98 -2.30 -5.91 -1.24
N TYR A 99 -1.67 -4.82 -1.66
CA TYR A 99 -0.75 -4.04 -0.84
C TYR A 99 -1.40 -2.73 -0.42
N VAL A 100 -1.18 -2.33 0.84
CA VAL A 100 -1.57 -1.03 1.39
C VAL A 100 -0.39 -0.49 2.17
N GLY A 101 0.18 0.63 1.75
CA GLY A 101 1.36 1.15 2.43
C GLY A 101 2.04 2.28 1.67
N GLN A 102 3.29 2.53 2.06
CA GLN A 102 4.06 3.63 1.51
C GLN A 102 4.75 3.23 0.19
N TYR A 103 4.90 4.19 -0.70
CA TYR A 103 5.62 4.09 -1.95
C TYR A 103 6.70 5.17 -2.01
N GLU A 104 7.84 4.82 -2.58
CA GLU A 104 8.90 5.74 -2.91
C GLU A 104 9.49 5.34 -4.27
N ASN A 105 9.50 6.27 -5.22
CA ASN A 105 10.04 6.06 -6.56
C ASN A 105 9.47 4.80 -7.25
N ASP A 106 8.14 4.64 -7.28
CA ASP A 106 7.45 3.51 -7.93
C ASP A 106 7.66 2.15 -7.23
N MET A 107 8.24 2.15 -6.02
CA MET A 107 8.48 0.94 -5.24
C MET A 107 7.84 1.01 -3.87
N ARG A 108 7.28 -0.10 -3.40
CA ARG A 108 6.85 -0.25 -2.01
C ARG A 108 8.01 0.06 -1.07
N HIS A 109 7.77 0.92 -0.10
CA HIS A 109 8.76 1.39 0.86
C HIS A 109 8.10 1.54 2.25
N GLY A 110 8.91 1.65 3.29
CA GLY A 110 8.44 1.99 4.64
C GLY A 110 7.52 0.92 5.23
N PHE A 111 6.54 1.32 6.03
CA PHE A 111 5.61 0.37 6.63
C PHE A 111 4.44 0.08 5.69
N GLY A 112 4.06 -1.19 5.55
CA GLY A 112 2.92 -1.58 4.73
C GLY A 112 2.37 -2.97 5.04
N THR A 113 1.10 -3.12 4.72
CA THR A 113 0.32 -4.35 4.83
C THR A 113 0.20 -5.01 3.46
N TYR A 114 0.48 -6.31 3.39
CA TYR A 114 0.26 -7.11 2.20
C TYR A 114 -0.66 -8.28 2.53
N VAL A 115 -1.77 -8.37 1.83
CA VAL A 115 -2.74 -9.47 1.93
C VAL A 115 -2.50 -10.41 0.76
N PHE A 116 -2.14 -11.65 1.07
CA PHE A 116 -1.92 -12.70 0.07
C PHE A 116 -3.27 -13.22 -0.48
N PRO A 117 -3.29 -13.87 -1.65
CA PRO A 117 -4.51 -14.46 -2.20
C PRO A 117 -5.16 -15.50 -1.27
N SER A 118 -4.34 -16.14 -0.42
CA SER A 118 -4.79 -17.10 0.58
C SER A 118 -5.54 -16.47 1.76
N GLY A 119 -5.56 -15.13 1.86
CA GLY A 119 -6.05 -14.35 3.00
C GLY A 119 -5.02 -14.18 4.13
N ALA A 120 -3.83 -14.76 4.01
CA ALA A 120 -2.75 -14.46 4.94
C ALA A 120 -2.37 -12.98 4.85
N LYS A 121 -1.96 -12.38 5.97
CA LYS A 121 -1.55 -10.98 6.05
C LYS A 121 -0.10 -10.88 6.49
N TYR A 122 0.66 -10.01 5.85
CA TYR A 122 1.98 -9.58 6.25
C TYR A 122 1.93 -8.09 6.58
N GLU A 123 2.46 -7.70 7.72
CA GLU A 123 2.57 -6.31 8.14
C GLU A 123 3.96 -6.02 8.66
N GLY A 124 4.69 -5.18 7.94
CA GLY A 124 6.08 -4.90 8.26
C GLY A 124 6.74 -3.94 7.29
N CYS A 125 8.06 -3.91 7.33
CA CYS A 125 8.83 -2.95 6.56
C CYS A 125 9.09 -3.45 5.13
N TRP A 126 9.18 -2.45 4.25
CA TRP A 126 9.49 -2.57 2.84
C TRP A 126 10.64 -1.63 2.52
N TYR A 127 11.58 -2.10 1.72
CA TYR A 127 12.70 -1.32 1.22
C TYR A 127 12.95 -1.69 -0.23
N LEU A 128 12.85 -0.71 -1.14
CA LEU A 128 13.04 -0.89 -2.58
C LEU A 128 12.21 -2.07 -3.14
N GLY A 129 10.92 -2.12 -2.77
CA GLY A 129 9.97 -3.12 -3.25
C GLY A 129 10.06 -4.49 -2.57
N LYS A 130 11.02 -4.69 -1.66
CA LYS A 130 11.27 -5.96 -0.97
C LYS A 130 10.87 -5.87 0.51
N ARG A 131 10.41 -6.99 1.07
CA ARG A 131 10.22 -7.12 2.52
C ARG A 131 11.54 -6.90 3.25
N HIS A 132 11.52 -6.35 4.45
CA HIS A 132 12.74 -6.11 5.22
C HIS A 132 12.44 -6.01 6.72
N GLY A 133 13.41 -6.36 7.57
CA GLY A 133 13.32 -6.24 9.02
C GLY A 133 12.28 -7.18 9.66
N LYS A 134 11.97 -6.92 10.94
CA LYS A 134 10.94 -7.65 11.68
C LYS A 134 9.53 -7.24 11.24
N ALA A 135 8.61 -8.19 11.22
CA ALA A 135 7.24 -8.03 10.77
C ALA A 135 6.32 -9.03 11.48
N LEU A 136 5.00 -8.80 11.39
CA LEU A 136 4.00 -9.80 11.77
C LEU A 136 3.38 -10.44 10.54
N GLU A 137 3.15 -11.74 10.64
CA GLU A 137 2.44 -12.54 9.66
C GLU A 137 1.27 -13.25 10.32
N GLN A 138 0.05 -12.98 9.85
CA GLN A 138 -1.15 -13.67 10.29
C GLN A 138 -1.62 -14.64 9.22
N SER A 139 -1.90 -15.88 9.61
CA SER A 139 -2.43 -16.91 8.73
C SER A 139 -3.36 -17.84 9.50
N LYS A 140 -3.94 -18.83 8.81
CA LYS A 140 -4.71 -19.92 9.45
C LYS A 140 -3.90 -20.72 10.48
N LYS A 141 -2.57 -20.68 10.41
CA LYS A 141 -1.66 -21.36 11.36
C LYS A 141 -1.40 -20.54 12.63
N GLY A 142 -1.92 -19.32 12.70
CA GLY A 142 -1.69 -18.37 13.79
C GLY A 142 -0.86 -17.16 13.36
N ILE A 143 -0.39 -16.44 14.36
CA ILE A 143 0.42 -15.23 14.21
C ILE A 143 1.89 -15.59 14.37
N PHE A 144 2.75 -15.02 13.52
CA PHE A 144 4.18 -15.21 13.55
C PHE A 144 4.88 -13.86 13.57
N ILE A 145 5.91 -13.75 14.41
CA ILE A 145 6.92 -12.72 14.26
C ILE A 145 7.95 -13.27 13.27
N VAL A 146 8.13 -12.58 12.15
CA VAL A 146 9.02 -12.97 11.07
C VAL A 146 10.06 -11.89 10.83
N GLU A 147 11.21 -12.27 10.30
CA GLU A 147 12.27 -11.34 9.95
C GLU A 147 12.76 -11.59 8.54
N PHE A 148 12.97 -10.52 7.79
CA PHE A 148 13.28 -10.53 6.38
C PHE A 148 14.55 -9.75 6.07
N GLU A 149 15.41 -10.34 5.25
CA GLU A 149 16.51 -9.63 4.59
C GLU A 149 16.21 -9.60 3.08
N GLY A 150 15.55 -8.52 2.65
CA GLY A 150 14.89 -8.53 1.35
C GLY A 150 13.73 -9.54 1.35
N ASN A 151 13.42 -10.13 0.20
CA ASN A 151 12.31 -11.08 0.13
C ASN A 151 12.60 -12.44 0.78
N LYS A 152 13.81 -12.66 1.33
CA LYS A 152 14.22 -13.89 2.01
C LYS A 152 13.89 -13.81 3.50
N ARG A 153 13.07 -14.74 3.97
CA ARG A 153 12.78 -14.91 5.39
C ARG A 153 14.02 -15.52 6.07
N ILE A 154 14.53 -14.86 7.09
CA ILE A 154 15.71 -15.31 7.86
C ILE A 154 15.33 -15.83 9.26
N ARG A 155 14.19 -15.43 9.79
CA ARG A 155 13.68 -15.87 11.10
C ARG A 155 12.16 -15.97 11.09
N GLN A 156 11.63 -16.91 11.86
CA GLN A 156 10.19 -17.08 12.11
C GLN A 156 10.00 -17.65 13.51
N GLN A 157 9.15 -16.99 14.31
CA GLN A 157 8.75 -17.43 15.64
C GLN A 157 7.23 -17.34 15.74
N GLN A 158 6.57 -18.41 16.19
CA GLN A 158 5.13 -18.38 16.43
C GLN A 158 4.81 -17.55 17.68
N TYR A 159 3.82 -16.67 17.58
CA TYR A 159 3.30 -15.91 18.71
C TYR A 159 2.23 -16.73 19.42
N VAL A 160 2.57 -17.25 20.60
CA VAL A 160 1.87 -18.37 21.26
C VAL A 160 0.53 -17.96 21.92
N GLN A 161 0.33 -16.68 22.25
CA GLN A 161 -0.83 -16.23 23.06
C GLN A 161 -1.86 -15.36 22.35
N GLY A 162 -1.69 -15.06 21.05
CA GLY A 162 -2.49 -14.01 20.40
C GLY A 162 -3.59 -14.49 19.46
N GLY A 163 -4.82 -14.02 19.71
CA GLY A 163 -5.88 -13.92 18.70
C GLY A 163 -5.78 -12.62 17.89
N ASP A 164 -6.84 -12.28 17.15
CA ASP A 164 -6.89 -11.09 16.30
C ASP A 164 -6.62 -9.77 17.07
N GLU A 165 -7.06 -9.68 18.33
CA GLU A 165 -6.83 -8.49 19.17
C GLU A 165 -5.35 -8.24 19.45
N ASP A 166 -4.58 -9.30 19.67
CA ASP A 166 -3.15 -9.20 19.93
C ASP A 166 -2.39 -8.79 18.67
N PHE A 167 -2.80 -9.30 17.51
CA PHE A 167 -2.28 -8.88 16.22
C PHE A 167 -2.44 -7.36 16.04
N GLU A 168 -3.67 -6.87 16.17
CA GLU A 168 -3.98 -5.45 16.01
C GLU A 168 -3.27 -4.58 17.05
N ARG A 169 -3.20 -5.04 18.31
CA ARG A 169 -2.46 -4.33 19.37
C ARG A 169 -0.98 -4.17 19.04
N LEU A 170 -0.33 -5.24 18.58
CA LEU A 170 1.10 -5.21 18.26
C LEU A 170 1.39 -4.31 17.05
N ILE A 171 0.56 -4.43 16.01
CA ILE A 171 0.65 -3.58 14.83
C ILE A 171 0.39 -2.11 15.16
N ALA A 172 -0.59 -1.81 16.01
CA ALA A 172 -0.86 -0.45 16.47
C ALA A 172 0.36 0.17 17.18
N LYS A 173 1.12 -0.60 17.97
CA LYS A 173 2.38 -0.13 18.58
C LYS A 173 3.42 0.25 17.52
N VAL A 174 3.57 -0.55 16.47
CA VAL A 174 4.50 -0.26 15.36
C VAL A 174 4.07 1.00 14.63
N ARG A 175 2.81 1.07 14.19
CA ARG A 175 2.24 2.23 13.48
C ARG A 175 2.42 3.53 14.28
N ALA A 176 2.07 3.51 15.57
CA ALA A 176 2.23 4.66 16.46
C ALA A 176 3.70 5.06 16.70
N ALA A 177 4.66 4.14 16.58
CA ALA A 177 6.08 4.47 16.64
C ALA A 177 6.55 5.12 15.33
N VAL A 178 6.11 4.60 14.17
CA VAL A 178 6.40 5.19 12.85
C VAL A 178 5.84 6.60 12.74
N GLU A 179 4.60 6.83 13.20
CA GLU A 179 3.96 8.16 13.24
C GLU A 179 4.72 9.17 14.12
N ARG A 180 5.43 8.69 15.14
CA ARG A 180 6.32 9.51 15.99
C ARG A 180 7.69 9.76 15.36
N GLY A 181 7.85 9.45 14.08
CA GLY A 181 9.07 9.69 13.30
C GLY A 181 10.14 8.60 13.46
N LYS A 182 9.79 7.43 14.01
CA LYS A 182 10.73 6.29 14.02
C LYS A 182 10.79 5.66 12.63
N SER A 183 11.98 5.19 12.26
CA SER A 183 12.09 4.35 11.07
C SER A 183 11.27 3.08 11.27
N CYS A 184 10.79 2.49 10.18
CA CYS A 184 10.00 1.28 10.25
C CYS A 184 10.75 0.15 10.99
N GLY A 185 12.05 -0.01 10.71
CA GLY A 185 12.88 -1.00 11.38
C GLY A 185 12.98 -0.78 12.89
N GLU A 186 13.25 0.45 13.35
CA GLU A 186 13.31 0.78 14.77
C GLU A 186 11.97 0.57 15.49
N ALA A 187 10.87 0.92 14.82
CA ALA A 187 9.52 0.75 15.33
C ALA A 187 9.17 -0.73 15.52
N ALA A 188 9.42 -1.55 14.49
CA ALA A 188 9.22 -2.99 14.53
C ALA A 188 10.10 -3.66 15.58
N GLU A 189 11.38 -3.32 15.63
CA GLU A 189 12.34 -3.85 16.60
C GLU A 189 11.83 -3.66 18.03
N ARG A 190 11.52 -2.42 18.39
CA ARG A 190 11.04 -2.10 19.75
C ARG A 190 9.70 -2.72 20.09
N ALA A 191 8.79 -2.82 19.11
CA ALA A 191 7.47 -3.39 19.33
C ALA A 191 7.52 -4.89 19.59
N PHE A 192 8.43 -5.61 18.92
CA PHE A 192 8.50 -7.06 18.97
C PHE A 192 9.55 -7.61 19.94
N GLU A 193 10.55 -6.80 20.36
CA GLU A 193 11.65 -7.26 21.22
C GLU A 193 11.18 -7.88 22.54
N ARG A 194 10.24 -7.22 23.24
CA ARG A 194 9.71 -7.73 24.53
C ARG A 194 8.88 -9.00 24.36
N GLU A 195 8.16 -9.10 23.26
CA GLU A 195 7.30 -10.24 22.93
C GLU A 195 8.15 -11.48 22.58
N PHE A 196 9.31 -11.27 21.95
CA PHE A 196 10.28 -12.32 21.63
C PHE A 196 10.86 -12.99 22.89
N GLN A 197 11.07 -12.21 23.96
CA GLN A 197 11.65 -12.71 25.22
C GLN A 197 10.63 -13.40 26.13
N LEU A 198 9.34 -13.07 26.03
CA LEU A 198 8.29 -13.66 26.86
C LEU A 198 7.81 -15.02 26.34
N GLY A 199 7.90 -15.27 25.03
CA GLY A 199 7.53 -16.55 24.41
C GLY A 199 8.61 -17.64 24.49
N SER A 200 9.79 -17.35 25.05
CA SER A 200 10.88 -18.31 25.23
C SER A 200 11.00 -18.85 26.67
N ARG A 201 9.97 -18.67 27.49
CA ARG A 201 9.89 -19.19 28.87
C ARG A 201 8.81 -20.25 29.00
#